data_AF-A0A6A1QAR9-F1
#
_entry.id   AF-A0A6A1QAR9-F1
#
_cell.length_a   1.000
_cell.length_b   1.000
_cell.length_c   1.000
_cell.angle_alpha   90.00
_cell.angle_beta   90.00
_cell.angle_gamma   90.00
#
_symmetry.space_group_name_H-M   'P 1'
#
loop_
_entity.id
_entity.type
_entity.pdbx_description
1 polymer ?
#
loop_
_entity_poly.entity_id
_entity_poly.type
_entity_poly.pdbx_seq_one_letter_code
_entity_poly.pdbx_strand_id
1 'polypeptide(L)'
;GFGKLLLAEALLEQCLKENHAKIKDSIPLLEKSEPKMNEARNYLSSILNHGRLPPQYMCEAMLILGKLHYVEGSYRDAISMYARAGIDDMSMENKPLYQMRLLAEAFVIK
;
A
#
# COMPACT_ATOMS: atom_id res chain seq x y z
N GLY A 1 -6.58 -15.09 2.92
CA GLY A 1 -5.59 -14.23 3.57
C GLY A 1 -4.57 -13.77 2.56
N PHE A 2 -3.58 -14.61 2.26
CA PHE A 2 -2.42 -14.20 1.45
C PHE A 2 -2.77 -13.92 -0.01
N GLY A 3 -3.60 -14.74 -0.64
CA GLY A 3 -4.07 -14.47 -2.02
C GLY A 3 -4.82 -13.13 -2.16
N LYS A 4 -5.54 -12.69 -1.13
CA LYS A 4 -6.20 -11.37 -1.13
C LYS A 4 -5.18 -10.23 -1.01
N LEU A 5 -4.09 -10.44 -0.25
CA LEU A 5 -3.00 -9.45 -0.15
C LEU A 5 -2.33 -9.24 -1.51
N LEU A 6 -1.96 -10.34 -2.17
CA LEU A 6 -1.34 -10.29 -3.51
C LEU A 6 -2.26 -9.66 -4.55
N LEU A 7 -3.56 -10.01 -4.51
CA LEU A 7 -4.54 -9.43 -5.42
C LEU A 7 -4.71 -7.92 -5.18
N ALA A 8 -4.77 -7.50 -3.92
CA ALA A 8 -4.88 -6.08 -3.58
C ALA A 8 -3.68 -5.27 -4.09
N GLU A 9 -2.47 -5.80 -3.90
CA GLU A 9 -1.25 -5.18 -4.40
C GLU A 9 -1.27 -5.10 -5.93
N ALA A 10 -1.56 -6.20 -6.61
CA ALA A 10 -1.58 -6.24 -8.08
C ALA A 10 -2.60 -5.24 -8.67
N LEU A 11 -3.78 -5.13 -8.05
CA LEU A 11 -4.81 -4.16 -8.45
C LEU A 11 -4.32 -2.73 -8.26
N LEU A 12 -3.68 -2.42 -7.12
CA LEU A 12 -3.12 -1.10 -6.86
C LEU A 12 -2.03 -0.77 -7.88
N GLU A 13 -1.01 -1.63 -8.04
CA GLU A 13 0.10 -1.37 -8.98
C GLU A 13 -0.39 -1.20 -10.43
N GLN A 14 -1.39 -1.98 -10.84
CA GLN A 14 -2.00 -1.82 -12.16
C GLN A 14 -2.72 -0.46 -12.29
N CYS A 15 -3.44 -0.02 -11.25
CA CYS A 15 -4.08 1.29 -11.21
C CYS A 15 -3.06 2.42 -11.33
N LEU A 16 -1.92 2.30 -10.64
CA LEU A 16 -0.86 3.31 -10.67
C LEU A 16 -0.19 3.37 -12.05
N LYS A 17 0.04 2.21 -12.67
CA LYS A 17 0.58 2.13 -14.03
C LYS A 17 -0.32 2.81 -15.05
N GLU A 18 -1.64 2.60 -14.95
CA GLU A 18 -2.64 3.22 -15.85
C GLU A 18 -2.76 4.73 -15.63
N ASN A 19 -2.50 5.22 -14.42
CA ASN A 19 -2.63 6.62 -14.04
C ASN A 19 -1.28 7.34 -13.86
N HIS A 20 -0.20 6.82 -14.44
CA HIS A 20 1.17 7.34 -14.25
C HIS A 20 1.29 8.85 -14.48
N ALA A 21 0.64 9.38 -15.52
CA ALA A 21 0.68 10.82 -15.83
C ALA A 21 0.11 11.68 -14.69
N LYS A 22 -1.07 11.33 -14.16
CA LYS A 22 -1.70 12.04 -13.04
C LYS A 22 -0.81 12.02 -11.80
N ILE A 23 -0.24 10.85 -11.47
CA ILE A 23 0.62 10.68 -10.29
C ILE A 23 1.90 11.51 -10.43
N LYS A 24 2.51 11.52 -11.62
CA LYS A 24 3.70 12.34 -11.90
C LYS A 24 3.42 13.82 -11.71
N ASP A 25 2.23 14.27 -12.07
CA ASP A 25 1.78 15.66 -11.90
C ASP A 25 1.19 15.91 -10.50
N SER A 26 1.34 14.96 -9.56
CA SER A 26 0.83 15.04 -8.18
C SER A 26 -0.69 15.25 -8.09
N ILE A 27 -1.43 14.77 -9.09
CA ILE A 27 -2.89 14.80 -9.11
C ILE A 27 -3.43 13.57 -8.36
N PRO A 28 -4.19 13.74 -7.27
CA PRO A 28 -4.73 12.62 -6.51
C PRO A 28 -5.69 11.76 -7.33
N LEU A 29 -5.67 10.45 -7.08
CA LEU A 29 -6.61 9.50 -7.64
C LEU A 29 -7.84 9.39 -6.74
N LEU A 30 -9.02 9.73 -7.27
CA LEU A 30 -10.26 9.63 -6.51
C LEU A 30 -10.81 8.21 -6.59
N GLU A 31 -11.17 7.64 -5.44
CA GLU A 31 -11.70 6.27 -5.34
C GLU A 31 -12.90 6.00 -6.27
N LYS A 32 -13.80 6.98 -6.41
CA LYS A 32 -14.98 6.87 -7.28
C LYS A 32 -14.64 6.75 -8.77
N SER A 33 -13.45 7.19 -9.17
CA SER A 33 -13.00 7.21 -10.56
C SER A 33 -12.12 6.00 -10.89
N GLU A 34 -11.58 5.31 -9.88
CA GLU A 34 -10.56 4.28 -10.05
C GLU A 34 -11.01 2.95 -9.40
N PRO A 35 -11.76 2.10 -10.12
CA PRO A 35 -12.38 0.90 -9.53
C PRO A 35 -11.37 -0.10 -8.98
N LYS A 36 -10.18 -0.23 -9.61
CA LYS A 36 -9.11 -1.11 -9.13
C LYS A 36 -8.57 -0.65 -7.78
N MET A 37 -8.46 0.66 -7.57
CA MET A 37 -8.02 1.22 -6.29
C MET A 37 -9.05 0.94 -5.18
N ASN A 38 -10.34 1.13 -5.48
CA ASN A 38 -11.42 0.80 -4.55
C ASN A 38 -11.42 -0.70 -4.17
N GLU A 39 -11.28 -1.59 -5.15
CA GLU A 39 -11.21 -3.03 -4.91
C GLU A 39 -9.98 -3.42 -4.08
N ALA A 40 -8.80 -2.87 -4.37
CA ALA A 40 -7.60 -3.04 -3.57
C ALA A 40 -7.83 -2.60 -2.11
N ARG A 41 -8.45 -1.44 -1.89
CA ARG A 41 -8.80 -0.97 -0.54
C ARG A 41 -9.70 -1.95 0.19
N ASN A 42 -10.75 -2.46 -0.45
CA ASN A 42 -11.68 -3.40 0.17
C ASN A 42 -10.98 -4.68 0.64
N TYR A 43 -10.05 -5.20 -0.15
CA TYR A 43 -9.23 -6.34 0.27
C TYR A 43 -8.31 -6.00 1.44
N LEU A 44 -7.58 -4.88 1.38
CA LEU A 44 -6.65 -4.46 2.44
C LEU A 44 -7.38 -4.19 3.76
N SER A 45 -8.49 -3.45 3.73
CA SER A 45 -9.35 -3.20 4.89
C SER A 45 -9.89 -4.50 5.48
N SER A 46 -10.33 -5.43 4.64
CA SER A 46 -10.78 -6.75 5.11
C SER A 46 -9.67 -7.53 5.80
N ILE A 47 -8.44 -7.50 5.26
CA ILE A 47 -7.27 -8.16 5.85
C ILE A 47 -6.88 -7.50 7.18
N LEU A 48 -6.86 -6.18 7.26
CA LEU A 48 -6.43 -5.47 8.47
C LEU A 48 -7.46 -5.54 9.60
N ASN A 49 -8.76 -5.61 9.27
CA ASN A 49 -9.82 -5.67 10.28
C ASN A 49 -10.12 -7.09 10.76
N HIS A 50 -9.91 -8.10 9.91
CA HIS A 50 -10.37 -9.47 10.18
C HIS A 50 -9.32 -10.55 9.88
N GLY A 51 -8.11 -10.16 9.49
CA GLY A 51 -7.08 -11.09 9.05
C GLY A 51 -6.50 -11.95 10.17
N ARG A 52 -6.09 -13.17 9.79
CA ARG A 52 -5.21 -14.06 10.56
C ARG A 52 -3.95 -14.35 9.75
N LEU A 53 -3.31 -13.29 9.25
CA LEU A 53 -2.04 -13.43 8.56
C LEU A 53 -0.87 -13.30 9.55
N PRO A 54 0.26 -13.99 9.28
CA PRO A 54 1.50 -13.73 9.99
C PRO A 54 1.84 -12.23 10.04
N PRO A 55 2.46 -11.74 11.13
CA PRO A 55 2.76 -10.32 11.34
C PRO A 55 3.43 -9.64 10.15
N GLN A 56 4.38 -10.32 9.49
CA GLN A 56 5.06 -9.81 8.30
C GLN A 56 4.10 -9.41 7.17
N TYR A 57 3.05 -10.20 6.92
CA TYR A 57 2.08 -9.90 5.87
C TYR A 57 1.04 -8.88 6.31
N MET A 58 0.82 -8.75 7.63
CA MET A 58 0.04 -7.63 8.17
C MET A 58 0.78 -6.31 7.99
N CYS A 59 2.10 -6.29 8.22
CA CYS A 59 2.96 -5.14 7.92
C CYS A 59 2.93 -4.80 6.42
N GLU A 60 3.08 -5.80 5.53
CA GLU A 60 2.96 -5.57 4.08
C GLU A 60 1.59 -4.97 3.70
N ALA A 61 0.49 -5.48 4.26
CA ALA A 61 -0.84 -4.92 4.03
C ALA A 61 -0.95 -3.45 4.48
N MET A 62 -0.30 -3.08 5.59
CA MET A 62 -0.25 -1.68 6.04
C MET A 62 0.59 -0.81 5.10
N LEU A 63 1.76 -1.29 4.63
CA LEU A 63 2.58 -0.55 3.67
C LEU A 63 1.82 -0.28 2.36
N ILE A 64 1.12 -1.29 1.84
CA ILE A 64 0.34 -1.18 0.61
C ILE A 64 -0.85 -0.23 0.81
N LEU A 65 -1.56 -0.32 1.93
CA LEU A 65 -2.65 0.60 2.23
C LEU A 65 -2.16 2.04 2.46
N GLY A 66 -0.97 2.21 3.04
CA GLY A 66 -0.32 3.51 3.17
C GLY A 66 -0.02 4.13 1.80
N LYS A 67 0.51 3.33 0.85
CA LYS A 67 0.73 3.77 -0.53
C LYS A 67 -0.58 4.17 -1.22
N LEU A 68 -1.64 3.40 -0.99
CA LEU A 68 -2.98 3.70 -1.49
C LEU A 68 -3.49 5.04 -0.95
N HIS A 69 -3.38 5.27 0.38
CA HIS A 69 -3.74 6.54 1.00
C HIS A 69 -2.94 7.72 0.47
N TYR A 70 -1.66 7.53 0.16
CA TYR A 70 -0.84 8.58 -0.42
C TYR A 70 -1.33 8.99 -1.81
N VAL A 71 -1.59 8.03 -2.71
CA VAL A 71 -1.98 8.33 -4.09
C VAL A 71 -3.38 8.93 -4.20
N GLU A 72 -4.25 8.72 -3.22
CA GLU A 72 -5.55 9.40 -3.13
C GLU A 72 -5.49 10.78 -2.45
N GLY A 73 -4.32 11.20 -1.97
CA GLY A 73 -4.13 12.47 -1.27
C GLY A 73 -4.47 12.45 0.22
N SER A 74 -4.78 11.29 0.79
CA SER A 74 -5.04 11.07 2.22
C SER A 74 -3.74 10.89 3.01
N TYR A 75 -2.87 11.90 2.98
CA TYR A 75 -1.50 11.82 3.53
C TYR A 75 -1.44 11.45 5.02
N ARG A 76 -2.40 11.92 5.83
CA ARG A 76 -2.45 11.59 7.27
C ARG A 76 -2.69 10.10 7.49
N ASP A 77 -3.56 9.49 6.69
CA ASP A 77 -3.85 8.07 6.79
C ASP A 77 -2.68 7.23 6.26
N ALA A 78 -1.97 7.73 5.23
CA ALA A 78 -0.74 7.12 4.76
C ALA A 78 0.32 7.03 5.86
N ILE A 79 0.62 8.17 6.51
CA ILE A 79 1.58 8.25 7.63
C ILE A 79 1.15 7.33 8.78
N SER A 80 -0.15 7.32 9.13
CA SER A 80 -0.70 6.44 10.15
C SER A 80 -0.45 4.96 9.83
N MET A 81 -0.64 4.54 8.57
CA MET A 81 -0.37 3.16 8.17
C MET A 81 1.12 2.81 8.24
N TYR A 82 2.01 3.70 7.80
CA TYR A 82 3.46 3.46 7.87
C TYR A 82 3.98 3.40 9.31
N ALA A 83 3.45 4.26 10.20
CA ALA A 83 3.75 4.20 11.62
C ALA A 83 3.30 2.86 12.23
N ARG A 84 2.08 2.40 11.92
CA ARG A 84 1.56 1.10 12.40
C ARG A 84 2.33 -0.09 11.83
N ALA A 85 2.88 0.03 10.62
CA ALA A 85 3.73 -0.99 10.03
C ALA A 85 5.11 -1.11 10.72
N GLY A 86 5.49 -0.13 11.55
CA GLY A 86 6.79 -0.09 12.23
C GLY A 86 7.94 0.22 11.26
N ILE A 87 7.71 1.07 10.26
CA ILE A 87 8.69 1.29 9.18
C ILE A 87 10.05 1.77 9.67
N ASP A 88 10.10 2.52 10.77
CA ASP A 88 11.36 3.01 11.36
C ASP A 88 12.24 1.91 11.93
N ASP A 89 11.63 0.82 12.39
CA ASP A 89 12.33 -0.30 13.02
C ASP A 89 12.67 -1.40 12.00
N MET A 90 12.26 -1.27 10.74
CA MET A 90 12.47 -2.28 9.70
C MET A 90 13.85 -2.14 9.05
N SER A 91 14.72 -3.13 9.29
CA SER A 91 15.99 -3.26 8.55
C SER A 91 15.74 -3.54 7.06
N MET A 92 16.51 -2.92 6.17
CA MET A 92 16.50 -3.25 4.73
C MET A 92 17.45 -4.40 4.37
N GLU A 93 18.34 -4.80 5.29
CA GLU A 93 19.40 -5.77 4.99
C GLU A 93 18.87 -7.20 4.82
N ASN A 94 19.46 -7.94 3.86
CA ASN A 94 19.16 -9.36 3.60
C ASN A 94 17.68 -9.68 3.33
N LYS A 95 16.89 -8.70 2.88
CA LYS A 95 15.49 -8.89 2.47
C LYS A 95 15.37 -9.29 0.99
N PRO A 96 14.31 -10.02 0.61
CA PRO A 96 13.96 -10.21 -0.80
C PRO A 96 13.71 -8.87 -1.49
N LEU A 97 14.03 -8.78 -2.79
CA LEU A 97 13.87 -7.56 -3.60
C LEU A 97 12.46 -6.96 -3.51
N TYR A 98 11.44 -7.82 -3.49
CA TYR A 98 10.05 -7.42 -3.32
C TYR A 98 9.81 -6.60 -2.03
N GLN A 99 10.36 -7.05 -0.90
CA GLN A 99 10.20 -6.34 0.38
C GLN A 99 11.03 -5.06 0.40
N MET A 100 12.23 -5.08 -0.18
CA MET A 100 13.05 -3.87 -0.31
C MET A 100 12.32 -2.79 -1.12
N ARG A 101 11.63 -3.17 -2.21
CA ARG A 101 10.82 -2.24 -3.00
C ARG A 101 9.70 -1.61 -2.15
N LEU A 102 8.92 -2.41 -1.43
CA LEU A 102 7.83 -1.89 -0.59
C LEU A 102 8.34 -0.91 0.48
N LEU A 103 9.47 -1.21 1.11
CA LEU A 103 10.09 -0.32 2.09
C LEU A 103 10.57 0.97 1.42
N ALA A 104 11.33 0.87 0.34
CA ALA A 104 11.86 2.03 -0.37
C ALA A 104 10.73 2.98 -0.83
N GLU A 105 9.65 2.44 -1.38
CA GLU A 105 8.48 3.24 -1.78
C GLU A 105 7.83 3.95 -0.59
N ALA A 106 7.69 3.27 0.55
CA ALA A 106 7.10 3.87 1.75
C ALA A 106 8.02 4.94 2.39
N PHE A 107 9.35 4.75 2.34
CA PHE A 107 10.32 5.75 2.81
C PHE A 107 10.33 7.03 1.96
N VAL A 108 10.03 6.96 0.66
CA VAL A 108 9.92 8.15 -0.19
C VAL A 108 8.69 9.00 0.17
N ILE A 109 7.65 8.36 0.69
CA ILE A 109 6.39 9.03 1.02
C ILE A 109 6.41 9.63 2.44
N LYS A 110 7.12 8.99 3.37
CA LYS A 110 7.19 9.38 4.77
C LYS A 110 7.87 10.73 4.98
#